data_AF-A0A1J5EVF0-F1
#
_entry.id   AF-A0A1J5EVF0-F1
#
_cell.length_a   1.000
_cell.length_b   1.000
_cell.length_c   1.000
_cell.angle_alpha   90.00
_cell.angle_beta   90.00
_cell.angle_gamma   90.00
#
_symmetry.space_group_name_H-M   'P 1'
#
loop_
_entity.id
_entity.type
_entity.pdbx_description
1 polymer ?
#
loop_
_entity_poly.entity_id
_entity_poly.type
_entity_poly.pdbx_seq_one_letter_code
_entity_poly.pdbx_strand_id
1 'polypeptide(L)'
;MKIMEKNNTDETLSIHSMLGSIQGNTAGFATMLTKEYDCQTSLEISLCEIIANSFKRIISVSKLMETDLNLNYPSKEKVNYLAILSKELDRQNRNYLTAINTLIDMKNPKMTINVNTENTFLGENQQFNNNQGKNENIKD
;
A
#
# COMPACT_ATOMS: atom_id res chain seq x y z
N MET A 1 -10.22 21.17 35.35
CA MET A 1 -10.39 20.44 34.07
C MET A 1 -9.45 21.04 33.04
N LYS A 2 -8.15 20.65 33.04
CA LYS A 2 -7.13 21.22 32.14
C LYS A 2 -5.92 20.28 32.02
N ILE A 3 -6.15 19.03 31.58
CA ILE A 3 -5.07 18.04 31.37
C ILE A 3 -5.37 17.17 30.13
N MET A 4 -5.78 17.76 29.01
CA MET A 4 -6.05 17.00 27.77
C MET A 4 -5.49 17.64 26.49
N GLU A 5 -4.74 18.75 26.56
CA GLU A 5 -4.21 19.43 25.34
C GLU A 5 -2.69 19.32 25.15
N LYS A 6 -1.91 18.87 26.15
CA LYS A 6 -0.44 18.88 26.06
C LYS A 6 0.18 17.69 25.34
N ASN A 7 -0.50 16.54 25.26
CA ASN A 7 0.11 15.32 24.72
C ASN A 7 0.19 15.29 23.19
N ASN A 8 -0.69 16.03 22.50
CA ASN A 8 -0.75 16.00 21.03
C ASN A 8 0.31 16.91 20.39
N THR A 9 0.68 18.00 21.06
CA THR A 9 1.69 18.95 20.57
C THR A 9 3.12 18.40 20.65
N ASP A 10 3.46 17.59 21.66
CA ASP A 10 4.81 17.02 21.81
C ASP A 10 5.08 15.90 20.78
N GLU A 11 4.09 15.06 20.47
CA GLU A 11 4.20 14.06 19.39
C GLU A 11 4.37 14.74 18.03
N THR A 12 3.61 15.80 17.75
CA THR A 12 3.76 16.54 16.47
C THR A 12 5.12 17.23 16.34
N LEU A 13 5.70 17.74 17.42
CA LEU A 13 7.05 18.31 17.44
C LEU A 13 8.12 17.24 17.22
N SER A 14 7.94 16.06 17.84
CA SER A 14 8.79 14.87 17.63
C SER A 14 8.72 14.39 16.18
N ILE A 15 7.53 14.23 15.61
CA ILE A 15 7.32 13.84 14.21
C ILE A 15 7.94 14.89 13.26
N HIS A 16 7.83 16.18 13.55
CA HIS A 16 8.39 17.23 12.70
C HIS A 16 9.94 17.25 12.75
N SER A 17 10.54 17.02 13.93
CA SER A 17 11.99 16.86 14.08
C SER A 17 12.52 15.57 13.43
N MET A 18 11.74 14.48 13.46
CA MET A 18 11.99 13.26 12.70
C MET A 18 11.89 13.52 11.19
N LEU A 19 10.90 14.28 10.72
CA LEU A 19 10.79 14.68 9.31
C LEU A 19 12.00 15.50 8.85
N GLY A 20 12.50 16.41 9.69
CA GLY A 20 13.69 17.20 9.42
C GLY A 20 14.97 16.35 9.31
N SER A 21 15.08 15.30 10.10
CA SER A 21 16.21 14.35 10.05
C SER A 21 16.08 13.30 8.93
N ILE A 22 14.85 12.89 8.59
CA ILE A 22 14.55 12.00 7.44
C ILE A 22 14.83 12.69 6.10
N GLN A 23 14.63 14.01 6.01
CA GLN A 23 14.93 14.79 4.79
C GLN A 23 16.42 14.78 4.41
N GLY A 24 17.32 14.65 5.40
CA GLY A 24 18.76 14.52 5.18
C GLY A 24 19.24 13.08 5.04
N ASN A 25 18.56 12.12 5.68
CA ASN A 25 19.08 10.76 5.83
C ASN A 25 18.06 9.68 5.41
N THR A 26 17.91 9.46 4.10
CA THR A 26 17.12 8.34 3.55
C THR A 26 17.54 7.00 4.14
N ALA A 27 18.85 6.82 4.38
CA ALA A 27 19.40 5.60 4.97
C ALA A 27 18.99 5.43 6.44
N GLY A 28 18.86 6.53 7.18
CA GLY A 28 18.33 6.54 8.55
C GLY A 28 16.88 6.07 8.60
N PHE A 29 16.03 6.58 7.71
CA PHE A 29 14.64 6.14 7.62
C PHE A 29 14.50 4.69 7.18
N ALA A 30 15.29 4.25 6.19
CA ALA A 30 15.33 2.83 5.79
C ALA A 30 15.78 1.93 6.97
N THR A 31 16.79 2.36 7.74
CA THR A 31 17.27 1.63 8.92
C THR A 31 16.21 1.54 10.02
N MET A 32 15.42 2.61 10.23
CA MET A 32 14.29 2.59 11.16
C MET A 32 13.24 1.56 10.73
N LEU A 33 12.86 1.55 9.45
CA LEU A 33 11.90 0.58 8.90
C LEU A 33 12.42 -0.86 9.02
N THR A 34 13.69 -1.10 8.70
CA THR A 34 14.33 -2.42 8.86
C THR A 34 14.26 -2.93 10.29
N LYS A 35 14.42 -2.04 11.29
CA LYS A 35 14.31 -2.41 12.71
C LYS A 35 12.86 -2.62 13.15
N GLU A 36 11.95 -1.78 12.69
CA GLU A 36 10.52 -1.84 13.04
C GLU A 36 9.85 -3.12 12.54
N TYR A 37 10.18 -3.53 11.32
CA TYR A 37 9.63 -4.73 10.68
C TYR A 37 10.52 -5.98 10.85
N ASP A 38 11.60 -5.91 11.63
CA ASP A 38 12.58 -7.00 11.81
C ASP A 38 12.97 -7.64 10.46
N CYS A 39 13.38 -6.80 9.50
CA CYS A 39 13.75 -7.24 8.15
C CYS A 39 15.13 -7.91 8.19
N GLN A 40 15.22 -9.16 7.71
CA GLN A 40 16.46 -9.96 7.75
C GLN A 40 17.00 -10.27 6.35
N THR A 41 16.11 -10.34 5.37
CA THR A 41 16.47 -10.68 4.00
C THR A 41 16.85 -9.45 3.18
N SER A 42 17.76 -9.60 2.21
CA SER A 42 18.15 -8.50 1.31
C SER A 42 16.96 -7.93 0.53
N LEU A 43 15.95 -8.75 0.23
CA LEU A 43 14.72 -8.29 -0.43
C LEU A 43 13.90 -7.36 0.46
N GLU A 44 13.67 -7.73 1.72
CA GLU A 44 12.96 -6.87 2.69
C GLU A 44 13.72 -5.55 2.92
N ILE A 45 15.05 -5.62 3.03
CA ILE A 45 15.89 -4.43 3.19
C ILE A 45 15.78 -3.52 1.96
N SER A 46 15.81 -4.10 0.75
CA SER A 46 15.63 -3.31 -0.48
C SER A 46 14.25 -2.66 -0.57
N LEU A 47 13.21 -3.33 -0.04
CA LEU A 47 11.87 -2.74 0.06
C LEU A 47 11.86 -1.55 1.03
N CYS A 48 12.50 -1.66 2.19
CA CYS A 48 12.67 -0.54 3.11
C CYS A 48 13.37 0.67 2.45
N GLU A 49 14.39 0.43 1.62
CA GLU A 49 15.07 1.49 0.87
C GLU A 49 14.16 2.16 -0.19
N ILE A 50 13.35 1.36 -0.90
CA ILE A 50 12.36 1.87 -1.86
C ILE A 50 11.33 2.74 -1.14
N ILE A 51 10.79 2.27 -0.02
CA ILE A 51 9.84 3.03 0.80
C ILE A 51 10.46 4.36 1.22
N ALA A 52 11.69 4.32 1.73
CA ALA A 52 12.38 5.51 2.20
C ALA A 52 12.66 6.52 1.08
N ASN A 53 13.09 6.03 -0.10
CA ASN A 53 13.37 6.88 -1.25
C ASN A 53 12.09 7.52 -1.82
N SER A 54 11.01 6.74 -1.96
CA SER A 54 9.72 7.27 -2.42
C SER A 54 9.16 8.30 -1.44
N PHE A 55 9.24 8.06 -0.13
CA PHE A 55 8.83 9.03 0.89
C PHE A 55 9.64 10.33 0.83
N LYS A 56 10.96 10.24 0.70
CA LYS A 56 11.81 11.42 0.50
C LYS A 56 11.39 12.22 -0.72
N ARG A 57 11.14 11.55 -1.85
CA ARG A 57 10.70 12.22 -3.08
C ARG A 57 9.34 12.89 -2.93
N ILE A 58 8.38 12.25 -2.25
CA ILE A 58 7.07 12.86 -1.93
C ILE A 58 7.28 14.18 -1.20
N ILE A 59 8.09 14.18 -0.13
CA ILE A 59 8.39 15.41 0.64
C ILE A 59 9.07 16.46 -0.24
N SER A 60 10.09 16.07 -1.01
CA SER A 60 10.82 17.00 -1.89
C SER A 60 9.92 17.63 -2.95
N VAL A 61 9.06 16.85 -3.60
CA VAL A 61 8.12 17.35 -4.60
C VAL A 61 7.07 18.26 -3.96
N SER A 62 6.52 17.89 -2.82
CA SER A 62 5.56 18.74 -2.08
C SER A 62 6.16 20.10 -1.72
N LYS A 63 7.41 20.15 -1.27
CA LYS A 63 8.12 21.40 -0.99
C LYS A 63 8.33 22.27 -2.24
N LEU A 64 8.69 21.65 -3.36
CA LEU A 64 8.85 22.35 -4.64
C LEU A 64 7.52 22.95 -5.10
N MET A 65 6.42 22.19 -4.98
CA MET A 65 5.08 22.68 -5.30
C MET A 65 4.67 23.84 -4.38
N GLU A 66 4.93 23.76 -3.08
CA GLU A 66 4.63 24.85 -2.12
C GLU A 66 5.41 26.13 -2.46
N THR A 67 6.70 25.99 -2.81
CA THR A 67 7.55 27.12 -3.20
C THR A 67 6.99 27.81 -4.45
N ASP A 68 6.54 27.04 -5.42
CA ASP A 68 6.04 27.58 -6.68
C ASP A 68 4.61 28.13 -6.59
N LEU A 69 3.76 27.59 -5.72
CA LEU A 69 2.42 28.09 -5.49
C LEU A 69 2.39 29.52 -4.91
N ASN A 70 3.44 29.90 -4.16
CA ASN A 70 3.54 31.21 -3.49
C ASN A 70 3.91 32.38 -4.42
N LEU A 71 4.14 32.16 -5.73
CA LEU A 71 4.57 33.19 -6.68
C LEU A 71 3.40 33.70 -7.55
N ASN A 72 3.11 35.00 -7.43
CA ASN A 72 1.93 35.75 -7.93
C ASN A 72 1.66 35.79 -9.46
N TYR A 73 2.33 35.00 -10.29
CA TYR A 73 2.07 34.99 -11.74
C TYR A 73 2.12 33.58 -12.33
N PRO A 74 0.99 33.02 -12.81
CA PRO A 74 0.98 31.76 -13.52
C PRO A 74 1.41 31.96 -14.99
N SER A 75 2.61 31.51 -15.34
CA SER A 75 3.01 31.33 -16.74
C SER A 75 2.58 29.94 -17.25
N LYS A 76 2.46 29.78 -18.58
CA LYS A 76 2.12 28.48 -19.19
C LYS A 76 3.17 27.41 -18.87
N GLU A 77 4.44 27.80 -18.84
CA GLU A 77 5.58 26.96 -18.46
C GLU A 77 5.44 26.49 -17.01
N LYS A 78 5.02 27.39 -16.11
CA LYS A 78 4.83 27.08 -14.69
C LYS A 78 3.66 26.13 -14.45
N VAL A 79 2.54 26.33 -15.15
CA VAL A 79 1.41 25.39 -15.09
C VAL A 79 1.83 23.99 -15.57
N ASN A 80 2.61 23.92 -16.66
CA ASN A 80 3.15 22.64 -17.15
C ASN A 80 4.12 22.00 -16.15
N TYR A 81 4.99 22.79 -15.52
CA TYR A 81 5.91 22.31 -14.49
C TYR A 81 5.17 21.76 -13.27
N LEU A 82 4.17 22.49 -12.75
CA LEU A 82 3.32 22.01 -11.65
C LEU A 82 2.54 20.75 -12.03
N ALA A 83 2.09 20.63 -13.29
CA ALA A 83 1.44 19.41 -13.77
C ALA A 83 2.40 18.21 -13.81
N ILE A 84 3.68 18.42 -14.15
CA ILE A 84 4.71 17.38 -14.09
C ILE A 84 4.99 16.99 -12.63
N LEU A 85 5.15 17.97 -11.74
CA LEU A 85 5.36 17.72 -10.31
C LEU A 85 4.19 16.95 -9.70
N SER A 86 2.95 17.30 -10.04
CA SER A 86 1.75 16.59 -9.58
C SER A 86 1.76 15.11 -10.01
N LYS A 87 2.14 14.84 -11.26
CA LYS A 87 2.25 13.45 -11.77
C LYS A 87 3.37 12.68 -11.09
N GLU A 88 4.50 13.31 -10.82
CA GLU A 88 5.61 12.68 -10.10
C GLU A 88 5.22 12.41 -8.64
N LEU A 89 4.51 13.32 -7.99
CA LEU A 89 3.97 13.12 -6.64
C LEU A 89 3.05 11.89 -6.59
N ASP A 90 2.09 11.78 -7.52
CA ASP A 90 1.21 10.63 -7.62
C ASP A 90 1.96 9.32 -7.88
N ARG A 91 2.99 9.36 -8.72
CA ARG A 91 3.85 8.20 -8.99
C ARG A 91 4.58 7.75 -7.73
N GLN A 92 5.18 8.67 -6.99
CA GLN A 92 5.93 8.33 -5.78
C GLN A 92 5.00 7.87 -4.65
N ASN A 93 3.80 8.44 -4.53
CA ASN A 93 2.75 7.96 -3.63
C ASN A 93 2.37 6.51 -3.94
N ARG A 94 2.12 6.17 -5.21
CA ARG A 94 1.84 4.78 -5.60
C ARG A 94 3.00 3.85 -5.31
N ASN A 95 4.24 4.25 -5.60
CA ASN A 95 5.42 3.45 -5.30
C ASN A 95 5.56 3.19 -3.79
N TYR A 96 5.37 4.24 -2.98
CA TYR A 96 5.40 4.15 -1.52
C TYR A 96 4.34 3.15 -0.99
N LEU A 97 3.09 3.31 -1.41
CA LEU A 97 1.98 2.43 -1.00
C LEU A 97 2.18 0.98 -1.47
N THR A 98 2.68 0.80 -2.70
CA THR A 98 2.94 -0.54 -3.23
C THR A 98 4.05 -1.23 -2.43
N ALA A 99 5.16 -0.53 -2.17
CA ALA A 99 6.29 -1.10 -1.46
C ALA A 99 5.94 -1.43 0.00
N ILE A 100 5.21 -0.55 0.71
CA ILE A 100 4.81 -0.80 2.09
C ILE A 100 3.81 -1.94 2.22
N ASN A 101 2.80 -2.01 1.33
CA ASN A 101 1.86 -3.13 1.33
C ASN A 101 2.58 -4.46 1.02
N THR A 102 3.54 -4.44 0.10
CA THR A 102 4.37 -5.62 -0.19
C THR A 102 5.18 -6.05 1.03
N LEU A 103 5.79 -5.11 1.76
CA LEU A 103 6.53 -5.41 2.99
C LEU A 103 5.61 -6.02 4.05
N ILE A 104 4.42 -5.45 4.24
CA ILE A 104 3.41 -5.96 5.20
C ILE A 104 2.96 -7.38 4.81
N ASP A 105 2.68 -7.62 3.52
CA ASP A 105 2.28 -8.94 3.02
C ASP A 105 3.39 -9.98 3.18
N MET A 106 4.67 -9.58 3.05
CA MET A 106 5.82 -10.46 3.29
C MET A 106 5.98 -10.81 4.77
N LYS A 107 5.76 -9.85 5.68
CA LYS A 107 5.86 -10.08 7.13
C LYS A 107 4.65 -10.82 7.71
N ASN A 108 3.48 -10.71 7.08
CA ASN A 108 2.27 -11.44 7.42
C ASN A 108 1.91 -12.44 6.32
N PRO A 109 2.62 -13.59 6.22
CA PRO A 109 2.32 -14.58 5.21
C PRO A 109 0.86 -15.03 5.37
N LYS A 110 0.07 -14.86 4.31
CA LYS A 110 -1.32 -15.35 4.24
C LYS A 110 -1.31 -16.83 4.61
N MET A 111 -2.07 -17.18 5.64
CA MET A 111 -2.27 -18.55 6.09
C MET A 111 -2.68 -19.39 4.88
N THR A 112 -1.76 -20.19 4.34
CA THR A 112 -2.06 -21.22 3.37
C THR A 112 -2.82 -22.30 4.12
N ILE A 113 -4.15 -22.18 4.14
CA ILE A 113 -5.00 -23.33 4.45
C ILE A 113 -4.80 -24.28 3.27
N ASN A 114 -3.80 -25.15 3.39
CA ASN A 114 -3.61 -26.26 2.49
C ASN A 114 -4.79 -27.20 2.76
N VAL A 115 -5.92 -26.98 2.09
CA VAL A 115 -7.03 -27.94 2.09
C VAL A 115 -6.56 -29.12 1.27
N ASN A 116 -5.80 -30.01 1.91
CA ASN A 116 -5.61 -31.37 1.45
C ASN A 116 -7.01 -31.97 1.35
N THR A 117 -7.62 -31.89 0.16
CA THR A 117 -8.89 -32.52 -0.14
C THR A 117 -8.61 -34.01 -0.40
N GLU A 118 -8.04 -34.67 0.61
CA GLU A 118 -7.96 -36.12 0.67
C GLU A 118 -9.26 -36.60 1.31
N ASN A 119 -10.07 -37.31 0.52
CA ASN A 119 -11.36 -37.91 0.87
C ASN A 119 -12.57 -36.96 0.86
N THR A 120 -13.19 -36.82 -0.31
CA THR A 120 -14.60 -37.24 -0.38
C THR A 120 -14.91 -37.77 -1.79
N PHE A 121 -14.48 -39.01 -2.01
CA PHE A 121 -15.23 -39.97 -2.82
C PHE A 121 -16.70 -39.97 -2.33
N LEU A 122 -17.57 -39.19 -2.96
CA LEU A 122 -19.04 -39.29 -2.81
C LEU A 122 -19.70 -39.30 -4.20
N GLY A 123 -19.02 -39.92 -5.17
CA GLY A 123 -19.52 -40.19 -6.50
C GLY A 123 -20.20 -41.56 -6.64
N GLU A 124 -20.65 -42.20 -5.57
CA GLU A 124 -21.15 -43.58 -5.64
C GLU A 124 -22.68 -43.74 -5.67
N ASN A 125 -23.50 -42.69 -5.51
CA ASN A 125 -24.97 -42.88 -5.48
C ASN A 125 -25.79 -41.82 -6.23
N GLN A 126 -25.32 -41.32 -7.39
CA GLN A 126 -26.25 -40.68 -8.33
C GLN A 126 -26.97 -41.74 -9.18
N GLN A 127 -27.85 -42.52 -8.54
CA GLN A 127 -28.97 -43.14 -9.24
C GLN A 127 -30.07 -42.07 -9.39
N PHE A 128 -30.06 -41.36 -10.53
CA PHE A 128 -31.26 -40.69 -11.01
C PHE A 128 -32.16 -41.74 -11.65
N ASN A 129 -32.99 -42.39 -10.83
CA ASN A 129 -34.16 -43.09 -11.33
C ASN A 129 -35.39 -42.46 -10.67
N ASN A 130 -36.08 -41.59 -11.42
CA ASN A 130 -37.50 -41.75 -11.76
C ASN A 130 -38.09 -40.39 -12.19
N ASN A 131 -38.39 -40.27 -13.48
CA ASN A 131 -39.70 -39.76 -13.88
C ASN A 131 -40.07 -40.48 -15.17
N GLN A 132 -40.93 -41.48 -15.01
CA GLN A 132 -41.74 -42.03 -16.08
C GLN A 132 -42.52 -40.91 -16.77
N GLY A 133 -42.44 -40.91 -18.09
CA GLY A 133 -43.26 -40.08 -18.98
C GLY A 133 -43.14 -40.58 -20.41
N LYS A 134 -43.36 -41.89 -20.63
CA LYS A 134 -43.55 -42.43 -21.97
C LYS A 134 -44.99 -42.20 -22.40
N ASN A 135 -45.15 -41.43 -23.48
CA ASN A 135 -46.12 -41.53 -24.57
C ASN A 135 -47.57 -41.87 -24.26
N GLU A 136 -48.50 -40.93 -24.54
CA GLU A 136 -49.81 -41.27 -25.11
C GLU A 136 -50.22 -40.27 -26.21
N ASN A 137 -50.22 -40.75 -27.46
CA ASN A 137 -51.00 -40.21 -28.57
C ASN A 137 -52.48 -40.46 -28.30
N ILE A 138 -53.31 -39.43 -28.36
CA ILE A 138 -54.79 -39.45 -28.31
C ILE A 138 -55.23 -38.18 -29.08
N LYS A 139 -56.07 -38.14 -30.13
CA LYS A 139 -56.99 -39.09 -30.79
C LYS A 139 -57.40 -38.53 -32.18
N ASP A 140 -57.86 -39.47 -33.02
CA ASP A 140 -58.91 -39.42 -34.06
C ASP A 140 -59.03 -38.21 -35.01
#